data_AF-A0A2A2S6C8-F1
#
_entry.id   AF-A0A2A2S6C8-F1
#
_cell.length_a   1.000
_cell.length_b   1.000
_cell.length_c   1.000
_cell.angle_alpha   90.00
_cell.angle_beta   90.00
_cell.angle_gamma   90.00
#
_symmetry.space_group_name_H-M   'P 1'
#
loop_
_entity.id
_entity.type
_entity.pdbx_description
1 polymer ?
#
loop_
_entity_poly.entity_id
_entity_poly.type
_entity_poly.pdbx_seq_one_letter_code
_entity_poly.pdbx_strand_id
1 'polypeptide(L)'
;MAPFRYHKAIEVSPGQTYDVVSWGRGSTDAGAFAILHSDSAKIKYTTTTGDLDGAIADVYNADMDNDGNPEILIEAKAKDTVNYARIYGFEFNNNSVNKLDFPKLTASQRKGYRGNDNFYIREGKLIREFPIYSSNDSLAKPSGAKRQLEYSLRNNNFSVKQISKDSTDTITATPKNTEPKSTNEDKTSRSTKKKKSESHKKHHKRRRR
;
A
#
# COMPACT_ATOMS: atom_id res chain seq x y z
N MET A 1 -18.63 15.05 -12.70
CA MET A 1 -17.61 14.00 -12.92
C MET A 1 -16.32 14.50 -12.29
N ALA A 2 -15.66 13.69 -11.46
CA ALA A 2 -14.38 14.10 -10.86
C ALA A 2 -13.35 14.36 -11.97
N PRO A 3 -12.47 15.37 -11.83
CA PRO A 3 -11.47 15.70 -12.85
C PRO A 3 -10.42 14.60 -13.00
N PHE A 4 -10.11 13.90 -11.91
CA PHE A 4 -9.16 12.79 -11.85
C PHE A 4 -9.88 11.49 -11.48
N ARG A 5 -9.38 10.37 -12.02
CA ARG A 5 -9.85 9.02 -11.70
C ARG A 5 -9.22 8.50 -10.40
N TYR A 6 -8.03 9.00 -10.07
CA TYR A 6 -7.29 8.69 -8.86
C TYR A 6 -6.54 9.93 -8.39
N HIS A 7 -6.42 10.12 -7.08
CA HIS A 7 -5.55 11.10 -6.45
C HIS A 7 -5.06 10.57 -5.10
N LYS A 8 -3.75 10.60 -4.87
CA LYS A 8 -3.13 10.37 -3.56
C LYS A 8 -1.95 11.32 -3.39
N ALA A 9 -1.91 12.03 -2.27
CA ALA A 9 -0.77 12.84 -1.86
C ALA A 9 0.13 12.03 -0.92
N ILE A 10 1.44 12.11 -1.12
CA ILE A 10 2.46 11.46 -0.28
C ILE A 10 3.45 12.54 0.14
N GLU A 11 3.49 12.86 1.43
CA GLU A 11 4.56 13.68 2.01
C GLU A 11 5.70 12.77 2.47
N VAL A 12 6.89 12.95 1.89
CA VAL A 12 8.06 12.12 2.21
C VAL A 12 8.96 12.76 3.27
N SER A 13 8.90 14.08 3.38
CA SER A 13 9.53 14.89 4.42
C SER A 13 8.83 16.26 4.47
N PRO A 14 8.98 17.04 5.56
CA PRO A 14 8.29 18.32 5.69
C PRO A 14 8.46 19.23 4.47
N GLY A 15 7.35 19.52 3.78
CA GLY A 15 7.34 20.39 2.61
C GLY A 15 7.83 19.74 1.30
N GLN A 16 8.00 18.42 1.27
CA GLN A 16 8.25 17.60 0.08
C GLN A 16 7.07 16.66 -0.15
N THR A 17 6.19 17.02 -1.10
CA THR A 17 4.98 16.27 -1.38
C THR A 17 4.93 15.82 -2.83
N TYR A 18 4.46 14.59 -3.03
CA TYR A 18 4.20 13.97 -4.33
C TYR A 18 2.69 13.69 -4.45
N ASP A 19 2.01 14.50 -5.25
CA ASP A 19 0.62 14.26 -5.64
C ASP A 19 0.60 13.36 -6.88
N VAL A 20 0.09 12.14 -6.74
CA VAL A 20 -0.12 11.24 -7.88
C VAL A 20 -1.57 11.30 -8.29
N VAL A 21 -1.80 11.72 -9.53
CA VAL A 21 -3.13 11.81 -10.16
C VAL A 21 -3.19 10.96 -11.41
N SER A 22 -4.39 10.47 -11.76
CA SER A 22 -4.64 9.88 -13.08
C SER A 22 -5.86 10.47 -13.76
N TRP A 23 -5.82 10.49 -15.10
CA TRP A 23 -6.93 10.97 -15.94
C TRP A 23 -7.06 10.16 -17.22
N GLY A 24 -8.11 10.49 -17.97
CA GLY A 24 -8.54 9.84 -19.20
C GLY A 24 -10.05 9.93 -19.30
N ARG A 25 -10.59 9.98 -20.52
CA ARG A 25 -12.04 9.93 -20.77
C ARG A 25 -12.39 8.73 -21.62
N GLY A 26 -13.63 8.24 -21.48
CA GLY A 26 -14.06 6.99 -22.09
C GLY A 26 -13.60 5.78 -21.28
N SER A 27 -12.99 4.79 -21.94
CA SER A 27 -12.59 3.53 -21.31
C SER A 27 -11.65 3.73 -20.11
N THR A 28 -11.79 2.89 -19.10
CA THR A 28 -10.90 2.77 -17.94
C THR A 28 -9.68 1.89 -18.21
N ASP A 29 -9.58 1.32 -19.41
CA ASP A 29 -8.54 0.36 -19.78
C ASP A 29 -7.23 1.07 -20.11
N ALA A 30 -7.30 2.37 -20.40
CA ALA A 30 -6.13 3.22 -20.60
C ALA A 30 -6.38 4.62 -20.03
N GLY A 31 -5.29 5.32 -19.77
CA GLY A 31 -5.28 6.70 -19.32
C GLY A 31 -3.86 7.25 -19.29
N ALA A 32 -3.66 8.26 -18.46
CA ALA A 32 -2.34 8.77 -18.12
C ALA A 32 -2.30 9.12 -16.63
N PHE A 33 -1.09 9.24 -16.10
CA PHE A 33 -0.83 9.71 -14.75
C PHE A 33 0.16 10.88 -14.75
N ALA A 34 0.12 11.65 -13.67
CA ALA A 34 1.11 12.65 -13.34
C ALA A 34 1.51 12.50 -11.87
N ILE A 35 2.79 12.68 -11.62
CA ILE A 35 3.38 12.84 -10.30
C ILE A 35 3.78 14.32 -10.21
N LEU A 36 3.06 15.08 -9.38
CA LEU A 36 3.30 16.49 -9.15
C LEU A 36 4.13 16.60 -7.87
N HIS A 37 5.41 16.92 -8.03
CA HIS A 37 6.33 17.07 -6.91
C HIS A 37 6.42 18.54 -6.51
N SER A 38 6.23 18.80 -5.22
CA SER A 38 6.30 20.13 -4.62
C SER A 38 7.34 20.16 -3.50
N ASP A 39 8.41 20.93 -3.71
CA ASP A 39 9.40 21.32 -2.71
C ASP A 39 9.10 22.77 -2.28
N SER A 40 8.34 22.93 -1.20
CA SER A 40 7.93 24.26 -0.73
C SER A 40 9.10 25.07 -0.17
N ALA A 41 10.11 24.40 0.39
CA ALA A 41 11.27 25.07 0.97
C ALA A 41 12.16 25.70 -0.11
N LYS A 42 12.28 25.04 -1.26
CA LYS A 42 13.06 25.53 -2.40
C LYS A 42 12.23 26.25 -3.47
N ILE A 43 10.91 26.37 -3.28
CA ILE A 43 9.98 26.93 -4.28
C ILE A 43 10.17 26.23 -5.62
N LYS A 44 10.26 24.90 -5.59
CA LYS A 44 10.53 24.09 -6.78
C LYS A 44 9.38 23.11 -6.98
N TYR A 45 8.81 23.16 -8.18
CA TYR A 45 7.68 22.33 -8.56
C TYR A 45 8.01 21.62 -9.86
N THR A 46 7.89 20.30 -9.87
CA THR A 46 8.22 19.48 -11.04
C THR A 46 7.10 18.50 -11.34
N THR A 47 7.00 18.09 -12.59
CA THR A 47 5.96 17.16 -13.04
C THR A 47 6.60 16.03 -13.82
N THR A 48 6.21 14.80 -13.47
CA THR A 48 6.53 13.59 -14.24
C THR A 48 5.24 12.98 -14.73
N THR A 49 5.15 12.67 -16.02
CA THR A 49 3.94 12.08 -16.62
C THR A 49 4.24 10.73 -17.25
N GLY A 50 3.23 9.89 -17.40
CA GLY A 50 3.33 8.66 -18.17
C GLY A 50 1.96 8.13 -18.60
N ASP A 51 1.99 7.27 -19.61
CA ASP A 51 0.81 6.52 -20.03
C ASP A 51 0.46 5.45 -19.01
N LEU A 52 -0.84 5.25 -18.80
CA LEU A 52 -1.40 4.30 -17.86
C LEU A 52 -2.15 3.21 -18.62
N ASP A 53 -1.77 1.95 -18.40
CA ASP A 53 -2.50 0.77 -18.86
C ASP A 53 -3.30 0.21 -17.67
N GLY A 54 -4.62 0.42 -17.70
CA GLY A 54 -5.56 0.12 -16.64
C GLY A 54 -5.83 1.30 -15.70
N ALA A 55 -6.09 0.98 -14.43
CA ALA A 55 -6.40 1.96 -13.39
C ALA A 55 -5.41 1.84 -12.22
N ILE A 56 -5.04 2.98 -11.63
CA ILE A 56 -4.20 2.99 -10.42
C ILE A 56 -4.99 2.34 -9.27
N ALA A 57 -4.37 1.35 -8.63
CA ALA A 57 -4.90 0.66 -7.46
C ALA A 57 -4.36 1.29 -6.17
N ASP A 58 -3.06 1.55 -6.10
CA ASP A 58 -2.43 2.29 -5.01
C ASP A 58 -1.10 2.91 -5.46
N VAL A 59 -0.52 3.76 -4.61
CA VAL A 59 0.81 4.32 -4.77
C VAL A 59 1.57 4.15 -3.46
N TYR A 60 2.80 3.63 -3.56
CA TYR A 60 3.69 3.42 -2.45
C TYR A 60 4.86 4.39 -2.52
N ASN A 61 5.36 4.78 -1.35
CA ASN A 61 6.66 5.42 -1.23
C ASN A 61 7.59 4.56 -0.38
N ALA A 62 8.85 4.53 -0.77
CA ALA A 62 9.94 3.94 0.00
C ALA A 62 11.23 4.72 -0.27
N ASP A 63 12.25 4.39 0.49
CA ASP A 63 13.66 4.71 0.24
C ASP A 63 14.39 3.36 0.25
N MET A 64 14.25 2.65 -0.86
CA MET A 64 14.50 1.20 -0.96
C MET A 64 15.98 0.86 -0.91
N ASP A 65 16.86 1.79 -1.26
CA ASP A 65 18.31 1.63 -1.15
C ASP A 65 18.98 2.53 -0.09
N ASN A 66 18.19 3.29 0.68
CA ASN A 66 18.60 4.16 1.80
C ASN A 66 19.57 5.26 1.37
N ASP A 67 19.34 5.85 0.19
CA ASP A 67 20.13 6.98 -0.31
C ASP A 67 19.47 8.34 -0.02
N GLY A 68 18.26 8.33 0.57
CA GLY A 68 17.47 9.51 0.93
C GLY A 68 16.64 10.09 -0.21
N ASN A 69 16.71 9.52 -1.42
CA ASN A 69 15.82 9.85 -2.52
C ASN A 69 14.59 8.94 -2.46
N PRO A 70 13.36 9.50 -2.51
CA PRO A 70 12.17 8.67 -2.47
C PRO A 70 11.95 7.94 -3.80
N GLU A 71 11.59 6.65 -3.73
CA GLU A 71 10.89 5.97 -4.81
C GLU A 71 9.38 6.13 -4.66
N ILE A 72 8.73 6.56 -5.74
CA ILE A 72 7.27 6.51 -5.90
C ILE A 72 6.94 5.35 -6.83
N LEU A 73 6.17 4.39 -6.32
CA LEU A 73 5.79 3.18 -7.02
C LEU A 73 4.28 3.18 -7.24
N ILE A 74 3.83 3.34 -8.49
CA ILE A 74 2.41 3.36 -8.85
C ILE A 74 2.00 1.95 -9.24
N GLU A 75 1.11 1.35 -8.46
CA GLU A 75 0.44 0.09 -8.81
C GLU A 75 -0.75 0.37 -9.70
N ALA A 76 -0.78 -0.26 -10.87
CA ALA A 76 -1.93 -0.27 -11.76
C ALA A 76 -2.42 -1.69 -12.00
N LYS A 77 -3.74 -1.83 -12.17
CA LYS A 77 -4.38 -3.09 -12.52
C LYS A 77 -4.91 -3.01 -13.94
N ALA A 78 -4.36 -3.88 -14.80
CA ALA A 78 -4.87 -4.10 -16.14
C ALA A 78 -6.31 -4.62 -16.07
N LYS A 79 -7.16 -4.21 -17.01
CA LYS A 79 -8.45 -4.87 -17.22
C LYS A 79 -8.28 -6.06 -18.16
N ASP A 80 -7.56 -7.06 -17.70
CA ASP A 80 -7.49 -8.37 -18.35
C ASP A 80 -8.19 -9.43 -17.48
N THR A 81 -8.37 -10.64 -18.01
CA THR A 81 -9.07 -11.73 -17.28
C THR A 81 -8.34 -12.19 -16.02
N VAL A 82 -7.09 -11.79 -15.84
CA VAL A 82 -6.21 -12.23 -14.75
C VAL A 82 -5.86 -11.07 -13.81
N ASN A 83 -6.32 -9.85 -14.10
CA ASN A 83 -6.00 -8.59 -13.44
C ASN A 83 -4.50 -8.46 -13.12
N TYR A 84 -3.64 -8.59 -14.14
CA TYR A 84 -2.20 -8.47 -13.89
C TYR A 84 -1.84 -7.10 -13.33
N ALA A 85 -1.16 -7.11 -12.18
CA ALA A 85 -0.60 -5.89 -11.61
C ALA A 85 0.64 -5.42 -12.38
N ARG A 86 0.71 -4.11 -12.59
CA ARG A 86 1.86 -3.40 -13.15
C ARG A 86 2.36 -2.40 -12.11
N ILE A 87 3.67 -2.22 -12.04
CA ILE A 87 4.31 -1.19 -11.24
C ILE A 87 5.01 -0.22 -12.18
N TYR A 88 4.70 1.07 -12.05
CA TYR A 88 5.48 2.16 -12.65
C TYR A 88 6.31 2.78 -11.52
N GLY A 89 7.63 2.59 -11.56
CA GLY A 89 8.54 3.07 -10.53
C GLY A 89 9.33 4.29 -10.96
N PHE A 90 9.52 5.23 -10.05
CA PHE A 90 10.31 6.43 -10.25
C PHE A 90 11.10 6.74 -8.98
N GLU A 91 12.41 6.94 -9.10
CA GLU A 91 13.25 7.50 -8.04
C GLU A 91 13.38 9.01 -8.31
N PHE A 92 13.10 9.81 -7.29
CA PHE A 92 13.18 11.27 -7.38
C PHE A 92 14.38 11.77 -6.60
N ASN A 93 15.38 12.27 -7.32
CA ASN A 93 16.42 13.06 -6.69
C ASN A 93 16.10 14.56 -6.82
N ASN A 94 16.82 15.38 -6.07
CA ASN A 94 16.56 16.83 -6.00
C ASN A 94 16.45 17.53 -7.38
N ASN A 95 17.10 17.01 -8.44
CA ASN A 95 17.21 17.68 -9.74
C ASN A 95 16.76 16.87 -10.95
N SER A 96 16.45 15.58 -10.80
CA SER A 96 16.12 14.68 -11.89
C SER A 96 15.27 13.52 -11.40
N VAL A 97 14.63 12.85 -12.34
CA VAL A 97 13.75 11.72 -12.07
C VAL A 97 14.24 10.54 -12.87
N ASN A 98 14.53 9.44 -12.18
CA ASN A 98 14.95 8.20 -12.79
C ASN A 98 13.75 7.28 -12.90
N LYS A 99 13.38 6.90 -14.13
CA LYS A 99 12.38 5.85 -14.33
C LYS A 99 13.01 4.51 -13.99
N LEU A 100 12.35 3.74 -13.14
CA LEU A 100 12.81 2.43 -12.70
C LEU A 100 12.16 1.32 -13.54
N ASP A 101 12.99 0.42 -14.06
CA ASP A 101 12.52 -0.76 -14.78
C ASP A 101 12.09 -1.85 -13.81
N PHE A 102 10.79 -1.93 -13.54
CA PHE A 102 10.25 -2.93 -12.63
C PHE A 102 10.34 -4.35 -13.23
N PRO A 103 10.93 -5.34 -12.53
CA PRO A 103 11.21 -6.63 -13.11
C PRO A 103 9.95 -7.47 -13.28
N LYS A 104 9.84 -8.11 -14.46
CA LYS A 104 8.80 -9.10 -14.73
C LYS A 104 9.06 -10.38 -13.93
N LEU A 105 8.00 -11.11 -13.58
CA LEU A 105 8.13 -12.45 -12.98
C LEU A 105 8.92 -13.37 -13.91
N THR A 106 9.85 -14.15 -13.36
CA THR A 106 10.51 -15.22 -14.10
C THR A 106 9.55 -16.38 -14.37
N ALA A 107 9.94 -17.34 -15.22
CA ALA A 107 9.14 -18.53 -15.49
C ALA A 107 8.83 -19.35 -14.21
N SER A 108 9.82 -19.47 -13.30
CA SER A 108 9.62 -20.16 -12.02
C SER A 108 8.69 -19.38 -11.09
N GLN A 109 8.88 -18.07 -10.96
CA GLN A 109 8.05 -17.21 -10.10
C GLN A 109 6.60 -17.11 -10.59
N ARG A 110 6.35 -17.24 -11.89
CA ARG A 110 5.00 -17.19 -12.49
C ARG A 110 4.24 -18.53 -12.40
N LYS A 111 4.86 -19.62 -11.91
CA LYS A 111 4.18 -20.92 -11.84
C LYS A 111 2.96 -20.85 -10.91
N GLY A 112 1.76 -21.09 -11.46
CA GLY A 112 0.49 -21.01 -10.72
C GLY A 112 0.02 -19.58 -10.43
N TYR A 113 0.65 -18.55 -11.00
CA TYR A 113 0.24 -17.16 -10.83
C TYR A 113 -0.99 -16.82 -11.68
N ARG A 114 -2.01 -16.21 -11.06
CA ARG A 114 -3.21 -15.72 -11.75
C ARG A 114 -3.69 -14.36 -11.22
N GLY A 115 -2.74 -13.46 -10.94
CA GLY A 115 -3.04 -12.14 -10.40
C GLY A 115 -3.46 -12.19 -8.94
N ASN A 116 -4.38 -11.29 -8.57
CA ASN A 116 -4.75 -11.01 -7.17
C ASN A 116 -3.54 -10.65 -6.30
N ASP A 117 -2.64 -9.87 -6.89
CA ASP A 117 -1.48 -9.32 -6.20
C ASP A 117 -1.89 -8.37 -5.09
N ASN A 118 -1.16 -8.46 -3.99
CA ASN A 118 -1.17 -7.53 -2.89
C ASN A 118 0.26 -7.00 -2.70
N PHE A 119 0.43 -5.69 -2.84
CA PHE A 119 1.70 -5.01 -2.62
C PHE A 119 1.71 -4.28 -1.28
N TYR A 120 2.84 -4.28 -0.60
CA TYR A 120 3.03 -3.52 0.63
C TYR A 120 4.51 -3.28 0.91
N ILE A 121 4.82 -2.23 1.66
CA ILE A 121 6.17 -1.96 2.14
C ILE A 121 6.42 -2.70 3.45
N ARG A 122 7.55 -3.40 3.56
CA ARG A 122 8.03 -4.03 4.80
C ARG A 122 9.54 -3.85 4.88
N GLU A 123 10.01 -3.24 5.97
CA GLU A 123 11.44 -3.03 6.23
C GLU A 123 12.15 -2.30 5.07
N GLY A 124 11.52 -1.25 4.52
CA GLY A 124 12.06 -0.46 3.41
C GLY A 124 11.99 -1.17 2.04
N LYS A 125 11.41 -2.37 1.96
CA LYS A 125 11.32 -3.15 0.71
C LYS A 125 9.89 -3.27 0.24
N LEU A 126 9.70 -3.36 -1.08
CA LEU A 126 8.40 -3.70 -1.65
C LEU A 126 8.22 -5.22 -1.61
N ILE A 127 7.14 -5.66 -0.97
CA ILE A 127 6.71 -7.06 -0.96
C ILE A 127 5.51 -7.20 -1.90
N ARG A 128 5.53 -8.25 -2.72
CA ARG A 128 4.40 -8.71 -3.53
C ARG A 128 3.95 -10.06 -3.03
N GLU A 129 2.69 -10.18 -2.71
CA GLU A 129 2.04 -11.43 -2.31
C GLU A 129 0.93 -11.78 -3.29
N PHE A 130 0.83 -13.03 -3.72
CA PHE A 130 -0.30 -13.51 -4.52
C PHE A 130 -0.63 -14.99 -4.26
N PRO A 131 -1.89 -15.41 -4.43
CA PRO A 131 -2.30 -16.81 -4.32
C PRO A 131 -1.72 -17.66 -5.46
N ILE A 132 -1.49 -18.94 -5.17
CA ILE A 132 -1.03 -19.94 -6.13
C ILE A 132 -2.21 -20.82 -6.53
N TYR A 133 -2.30 -21.12 -7.82
CA TYR A 133 -3.34 -21.97 -8.41
C TYR A 133 -2.76 -23.32 -8.82
N SER A 134 -3.58 -24.37 -8.73
CA SER A 134 -3.19 -25.76 -9.02
C SER A 134 -2.95 -26.04 -10.50
N SER A 135 -3.54 -25.23 -11.39
CA SER A 135 -3.54 -25.41 -12.85
C SER A 135 -3.66 -24.05 -13.55
N ASN A 136 -3.45 -24.05 -14.88
CA ASN A 136 -3.57 -22.87 -15.73
C ASN A 136 -4.96 -22.74 -16.40
N ASP A 137 -5.88 -23.66 -16.17
CA ASP A 137 -7.22 -23.64 -16.78
C ASP A 137 -8.11 -22.57 -16.13
N SER A 138 -9.12 -22.07 -16.83
CA SER A 138 -10.02 -21.02 -16.32
C SER A 138 -10.78 -21.40 -15.04
N LEU A 139 -10.95 -22.70 -14.75
CA LEU A 139 -11.66 -23.20 -13.57
C LEU A 139 -10.74 -23.53 -12.39
N ALA A 140 -9.42 -23.31 -12.54
CA ALA A 140 -8.44 -23.55 -11.49
C ALA A 140 -8.83 -22.85 -10.18
N LYS A 141 -8.83 -23.60 -9.08
CA LYS A 141 -9.03 -23.06 -7.73
C LYS A 141 -7.69 -22.68 -7.10
N PRO A 142 -7.66 -21.70 -6.18
CA PRO A 142 -6.49 -21.45 -5.35
C PRO A 142 -6.11 -22.72 -4.59
N SER A 143 -4.82 -23.04 -4.53
CA SER A 143 -4.30 -24.19 -3.77
C SER A 143 -4.33 -23.96 -2.26
N GLY A 144 -4.69 -22.75 -1.81
CA GLY A 144 -4.53 -22.28 -0.44
C GLY A 144 -3.14 -21.70 -0.16
N ALA A 145 -2.14 -22.01 -0.99
CA ALA A 145 -0.80 -21.46 -0.84
C ALA A 145 -0.69 -20.04 -1.44
N LYS A 146 0.22 -19.24 -0.90
CA LYS A 146 0.60 -17.92 -1.36
C LYS A 146 2.09 -17.86 -1.65
N ARG A 147 2.46 -17.09 -2.67
CA ARG A 147 3.85 -16.74 -2.97
C ARG A 147 4.13 -15.31 -2.54
N GLN A 148 5.23 -15.10 -1.85
CA GLN A 148 5.77 -13.79 -1.51
C GLN A 148 7.10 -13.56 -2.22
N LEU A 149 7.20 -12.43 -2.90
CA LEU A 149 8.41 -11.91 -3.54
C LEU A 149 8.80 -10.60 -2.87
N GLU A 150 10.05 -10.49 -2.49
CA GLU A 150 10.69 -9.29 -2.00
C GLU A 150 11.46 -8.63 -3.14
N TYR A 151 11.19 -7.34 -3.35
CA TYR A 151 11.91 -6.49 -4.29
C TYR A 151 12.80 -5.57 -3.48
N SER A 152 14.09 -5.56 -3.78
CA SER A 152 15.07 -4.61 -3.22
C SER A 152 15.64 -3.78 -4.36
N LEU A 153 16.01 -2.54 -4.06
CA LEU A 153 16.67 -1.65 -5.02
C LEU A 153 18.15 -1.51 -4.62
N ARG A 154 19.02 -1.36 -5.62
CA ARG A 154 20.40 -0.91 -5.42
C ARG A 154 20.88 -0.24 -6.68
N ASN A 155 21.34 1.01 -6.60
CA ASN A 155 21.80 1.78 -7.74
C ASN A 155 20.74 1.78 -8.86
N ASN A 156 19.49 2.11 -8.55
CA ASN A 156 18.37 2.12 -9.50
C ASN A 156 18.05 0.75 -10.17
N ASN A 157 18.63 -0.35 -9.70
CA ASN A 157 18.39 -1.69 -10.25
C ASN A 157 17.65 -2.58 -9.25
N PHE A 158 16.53 -3.15 -9.66
CA PHE A 158 15.78 -4.08 -8.83
C PHE A 158 16.43 -5.46 -8.77
N SER A 159 16.39 -6.05 -7.58
CA SER A 159 16.63 -7.48 -7.35
C SER A 159 15.38 -8.10 -6.74
N VAL A 160 15.11 -9.37 -7.07
CA VAL A 160 13.91 -10.08 -6.64
C VAL A 160 14.30 -11.36 -5.91
N LYS A 161 13.81 -11.51 -4.68
CA LYS A 161 13.99 -12.71 -3.85
C LYS A 161 12.63 -13.32 -3.53
N GLN A 162 12.43 -14.60 -3.84
CA GLN A 162 11.29 -15.33 -3.30
C GLN A 162 11.56 -15.68 -1.85
N ILE A 163 10.71 -15.20 -0.94
CA ILE A 163 10.91 -15.33 0.51
C ILE A 163 10.00 -16.37 1.16
N SER A 164 9.01 -16.89 0.43
CA SER A 164 8.18 -18.02 0.88
C SER A 164 8.50 -19.31 0.12
N LYS A 165 8.57 -20.43 0.83
CA LYS A 165 8.22 -21.74 0.24
C LYS A 165 6.69 -21.79 0.24
N ASP A 166 6.06 -21.22 -0.78
CA ASP A 166 4.63 -21.31 -1.09
C ASP A 166 3.76 -21.73 0.12
N SER A 167 3.46 -20.78 1.02
CA SER A 167 2.87 -21.06 2.35
C SER A 167 1.35 -20.97 2.32
N THR A 168 0.66 -21.80 3.11
CA THR A 168 -0.80 -21.75 3.30
C THR A 168 -1.25 -20.74 4.36
N ASP A 169 -0.31 -20.02 4.99
CA ASP A 169 -0.64 -19.10 6.08
C ASP A 169 -1.32 -17.82 5.57
N THR A 170 -2.45 -17.47 6.19
CA THR A 170 -3.19 -16.24 5.91
C THR A 170 -2.68 -15.11 6.80
N ILE A 171 -1.83 -14.23 6.27
CA ILE A 171 -1.48 -12.99 6.97
C ILE A 171 -2.52 -11.91 6.63
N THR A 172 -3.38 -11.58 7.58
CA THR A 172 -4.28 -10.41 7.53
C THR A 172 -3.55 -9.21 8.12
N ALA A 173 -3.04 -8.31 7.28
CA ALA A 173 -2.46 -7.05 7.75
C ALA A 173 -3.58 -6.03 7.99
N THR A 174 -3.89 -5.75 9.26
CA THR A 174 -4.70 -4.59 9.68
C THR A 174 -3.75 -3.43 10.01
N PRO A 175 -3.95 -2.21 9.48
CA PRO A 175 -3.10 -1.08 9.85
C PRO A 175 -3.38 -0.67 11.30
N LYS A 176 -2.39 -0.82 12.18
CA LYS A 176 -2.41 -0.24 13.53
C LYS A 176 -2.11 1.25 13.42
N ASN A 177 -3.14 2.08 13.54
CA ASN A 177 -2.99 3.47 13.92
C ASN A 177 -2.39 3.51 15.34
N THR A 178 -1.24 4.16 15.48
CA THR A 178 -0.59 4.39 16.77
C THR A 178 -1.03 5.77 17.26
N GLU A 179 -2.02 5.81 18.13
CA GLU A 179 -2.38 7.00 18.91
C GLU A 179 -1.53 6.99 20.20
N PRO A 180 -0.80 8.07 20.54
CA PRO A 180 0.11 8.05 21.69
C PRO A 180 -0.66 8.09 23.01
N LYS A 181 -0.48 7.06 23.84
CA LYS A 181 -0.92 7.02 25.23
C LYS A 181 -0.04 7.94 26.09
N SER A 182 -0.73 8.80 26.83
CA SER A 182 -0.22 9.66 27.90
C SER A 182 0.51 8.87 29.00
N THR A 183 1.68 9.37 29.37
CA THR A 183 2.48 9.01 30.54
C THR A 183 1.76 9.39 31.84
N ASN A 184 1.74 8.47 32.82
CA ASN A 184 1.41 8.75 34.21
C ASN A 184 2.70 8.78 35.03
N GLU A 185 2.92 9.87 35.77
CA GLU A 185 3.71 9.87 37.00
C GLU A 185 2.90 10.53 38.14
N ASP A 186 3.20 10.04 39.34
CA ASP A 186 2.41 10.02 40.56
C ASP A 186 2.82 11.16 41.52
N LYS A 187 1.85 11.78 42.22
CA LYS A 187 1.74 11.85 43.70
C LYS A 187 1.07 13.11 44.27
N THR A 188 0.21 12.82 45.27
CA THR A 188 -0.17 13.61 46.48
C THR A 188 -1.01 14.89 46.28
N SER A 189 -2.06 15.22 47.07
CA SER A 189 -2.54 14.74 48.36
C SER A 189 -3.96 15.29 48.69
N ARG A 190 -4.61 14.63 49.67
CA ARG A 190 -5.61 15.12 50.64
C ARG A 190 -7.10 15.32 50.27
N SER A 191 -7.88 14.32 50.72
CA SER A 191 -9.02 14.39 51.65
C SER A 191 -10.28 15.20 51.29
N THR A 192 -11.45 14.55 51.26
CA THR A 192 -12.36 14.42 52.42
C THR A 192 -13.67 13.65 52.12
N LYS A 193 -14.00 12.73 53.04
CA LYS A 193 -15.32 12.39 53.63
C LYS A 193 -16.54 11.99 52.75
N LYS A 194 -17.02 10.75 53.05
CA LYS A 194 -18.40 10.33 53.47
C LYS A 194 -19.56 10.65 52.50
N LYS A 195 -20.41 9.70 52.07
CA LYS A 195 -21.31 8.74 52.79
C LYS A 195 -21.93 7.80 51.72
N LYS A 196 -22.10 6.48 51.98
CA LYS A 196 -23.40 5.77 52.25
C LYS A 196 -24.55 6.15 51.30
N SER A 197 -25.37 5.28 50.72
CA SER A 197 -25.77 3.89 51.05
C SER A 197 -26.68 3.31 49.94
N GLU A 198 -26.84 1.98 49.97
CA GLU A 198 -28.05 1.17 49.60
C GLU A 198 -28.59 1.24 48.16
N SER A 199 -28.47 0.18 47.36
CA SER A 199 -29.32 -1.03 47.33
C SER A 199 -30.79 -0.75 47.02
N HIS A 200 -31.30 -1.26 45.90
CA HIS A 200 -32.58 -1.99 45.89
C HIS A 200 -32.69 -2.95 44.68
N LYS A 201 -33.17 -4.14 45.02
CA LYS A 201 -33.43 -5.32 44.18
C LYS A 201 -34.70 -5.15 43.32
N LYS A 202 -34.68 -5.87 42.18
CA LYS A 202 -35.76 -6.68 41.54
C LYS A 202 -37.16 -6.06 41.36
N HIS A 203 -37.71 -6.17 40.14
CA HIS A 203 -38.76 -7.17 39.86
C HIS A 203 -39.11 -7.32 38.36
N HIS A 204 -39.38 -8.58 38.02
CA HIS A 204 -40.08 -9.10 36.83
C HIS A 204 -41.27 -8.27 36.32
N LYS A 205 -41.49 -8.28 35.00
CA LYS A 205 -42.63 -9.03 34.41
C LYS A 205 -42.56 -9.18 32.89
N ARG A 206 -42.77 -10.43 32.48
CA ARG A 206 -43.17 -10.95 31.16
C ARG A 206 -44.63 -10.56 30.85
N ARG A 207 -44.94 -10.23 29.59
CA ARG A 207 -46.09 -10.71 28.76
C ARG A 207 -46.09 -9.90 27.45
N ARG A 208 -45.87 -10.54 26.29
CA ARG A 208 -46.90 -11.06 25.35
C ARG A 208 -47.95 -10.02 24.94
N ARG A 209 -47.82 -9.50 23.72
CA ARG A 209 -48.63 -9.93 22.57
C ARG A 209 -47.80 -9.75 21.31
#